data_AF-A0A383BGX0-F1
#
_entry.id   AF-A0A383BGX0-F1
#
_cell.length_a   1.000
_cell.length_b   1.000
_cell.length_c   1.000
_cell.angle_alpha   90.00
_cell.angle_beta   90.00
_cell.angle_gamma   90.00
#
_symmetry.space_group_name_H-M   'P 1'
#
loop_
_entity.id
_entity.type
_entity.pdbx_description
1 polymer ?
#
loop_
_entity_poly.entity_id
_entity_poly.type
_entity_poly.pdbx_seq_one_letter_code
_entity_poly.pdbx_strand_id
1 'polypeptide(L)'
;EGALYALPLTQLSPESQELAKTLANLPKEPAPKPVVGKDEPQEWEDANGKAIRARFIKLEGETLTIEMNGQNFDLPLARLSPDSQALARQLAGNVKPSPDKTPQEKPVDEKITKAMENGPPDQAEITLALNQAVEYFRTLGAKDEEGLFYPPIRKRKVIGHVDKTVTYRKIVVQIPVFEWTTTTKEVIRNVKVGDSGAVTVKKKMKVKVPVRVRGKQTGTRPQNRLVRDSNGTIERIHKIPKYGPG
;
A
#
# COMPACT_ATOMS: atom_id res chain seq x y z
N GLU A 1 1.76 -53.88 -36.70
CA GLU A 1 0.93 -54.77 -35.87
C GLU A 1 1.80 -55.31 -34.74
N GLY A 2 1.35 -55.18 -33.50
CA GLY A 2 2.10 -55.57 -32.32
C GLY A 2 1.21 -55.42 -31.09
N ALA A 3 0.23 -56.31 -30.98
CA ALA A 3 -0.69 -56.36 -29.84
C ALA A 3 0.10 -56.81 -28.60
N LEU A 4 0.27 -55.92 -27.62
CA LEU A 4 0.71 -56.31 -26.29
C LEU A 4 -0.50 -56.87 -25.54
N TYR A 5 -0.46 -58.17 -25.32
CA TYR A 5 -1.42 -58.96 -24.57
C TYR A 5 -1.60 -58.40 -23.16
N ALA A 6 -2.82 -57.96 -22.82
CA ALA A 6 -3.20 -57.71 -21.44
C ALA A 6 -3.40 -59.07 -20.75
N LEU A 7 -2.55 -59.39 -19.78
CA LEU A 7 -2.70 -60.58 -18.94
C LEU A 7 -3.92 -60.40 -18.02
N PRO A 8 -4.95 -61.25 -18.08
CA PRO A 8 -6.07 -61.15 -17.15
C PRO A 8 -5.63 -61.58 -15.75
N LEU A 9 -6.09 -60.85 -14.71
CA LEU A 9 -5.78 -61.11 -13.29
C LEU A 9 -6.09 -62.56 -12.84
N THR A 10 -6.86 -63.32 -13.61
CA THR A 10 -7.22 -64.72 -13.36
C THR A 10 -6.05 -65.70 -13.47
N GLN A 11 -4.93 -65.31 -14.08
CA GLN A 11 -3.72 -66.14 -14.14
C GLN A 11 -2.74 -65.91 -12.98
N LEU A 12 -3.01 -64.96 -12.08
CA LEU A 12 -2.17 -64.71 -10.91
C LEU A 12 -2.49 -65.71 -9.79
N SER A 13 -1.47 -66.05 -8.98
CA SER A 13 -1.59 -66.90 -7.78
C SER A 13 -2.74 -66.45 -6.86
N PRO A 14 -3.46 -67.37 -6.18
CA PRO A 14 -4.55 -67.02 -5.26
C PRO A 14 -4.13 -65.97 -4.22
N GLU A 15 -2.90 -66.07 -3.68
CA GLU A 15 -2.36 -65.11 -2.72
C GLU A 15 -2.16 -63.71 -3.32
N SER A 16 -1.77 -63.63 -4.60
CA SER A 16 -1.63 -62.34 -5.30
C SER A 16 -2.98 -61.71 -5.63
N GLN A 17 -4.01 -62.53 -5.88
CA GLN A 17 -5.37 -62.03 -6.09
C GLN A 17 -6.00 -61.50 -4.79
N GLU A 18 -5.72 -62.14 -3.65
CA GLU A 18 -6.12 -61.67 -2.33
C GLU A 18 -5.39 -60.37 -1.95
N LEU A 19 -4.10 -60.24 -2.26
CA LEU A 19 -3.33 -58.99 -2.10
C LEU A 19 -3.87 -57.85 -2.99
N ALA A 20 -4.23 -58.14 -4.24
CA ALA A 20 -4.82 -57.14 -5.14
C ALA A 20 -6.21 -56.68 -4.68
N LYS A 21 -7.03 -57.58 -4.13
CA LYS A 21 -8.35 -57.25 -3.57
C LYS A 21 -8.25 -56.48 -2.25
N THR A 22 -7.28 -56.80 -1.40
CA THR A 22 -7.01 -56.04 -0.16
C THR A 22 -6.44 -54.66 -0.44
N LEU A 23 -5.55 -54.50 -1.44
CA LEU A 23 -5.09 -53.19 -1.91
C LEU A 23 -6.21 -52.34 -2.54
N ALA A 24 -7.17 -52.97 -3.23
CA ALA A 24 -8.30 -52.27 -3.84
C ALA A 24 -9.38 -51.84 -2.83
N ASN A 25 -9.38 -52.40 -1.62
CA ASN A 25 -10.45 -52.22 -0.64
C ASN A 25 -10.00 -51.68 0.73
N LEU A 26 -8.82 -51.03 0.79
CA LEU A 26 -8.49 -50.17 1.93
C LEU A 26 -9.27 -48.85 1.83
N PRO A 27 -9.98 -48.40 2.89
CA PRO A 27 -10.39 -47.01 2.98
C PRO A 27 -9.11 -46.17 2.86
N LYS A 28 -9.21 -45.09 2.06
CA LYS A 28 -8.10 -44.23 1.61
C LYS A 28 -7.38 -43.61 2.82
N GLU A 29 -6.51 -44.41 3.42
CA GLU A 29 -5.56 -44.06 4.46
C GLU A 29 -4.33 -43.53 3.73
N PRO A 30 -4.06 -42.22 3.80
CA PRO A 30 -2.88 -41.66 3.15
C PRO A 30 -1.64 -42.13 3.92
N ALA A 31 -0.88 -42.99 3.24
CA ALA A 31 0.44 -43.45 3.68
C ALA A 31 1.33 -42.25 4.09
N PRO A 32 1.99 -42.33 5.26
CA PRO A 32 2.91 -41.29 5.72
C PRO A 32 4.18 -41.32 4.86
N LYS A 33 4.48 -40.21 4.18
CA LYS A 33 5.74 -39.94 3.47
C LYS A 33 6.08 -38.44 3.55
N PRO A 34 7.36 -38.09 3.38
CA PRO A 34 8.41 -38.00 4.38
C PRO A 34 8.47 -36.60 5.03
N VAL A 35 9.00 -36.51 6.25
CA VAL A 35 9.33 -35.24 6.90
C VAL A 35 10.54 -34.64 6.15
N VAL A 36 10.26 -33.68 5.28
CA VAL A 36 11.27 -32.96 4.49
C VAL A 36 11.49 -31.58 5.12
N GLY A 37 12.75 -31.11 5.07
CA GLY A 37 13.27 -30.02 5.89
C GLY A 37 12.51 -28.68 5.76
N LYS A 38 12.64 -27.86 6.80
CA LYS A 38 11.95 -26.58 7.07
C LYS A 38 11.92 -25.54 5.91
N ASP A 39 12.78 -25.69 4.91
CA ASP A 39 12.93 -24.74 3.80
C ASP A 39 12.39 -25.25 2.46
N GLU A 40 11.90 -26.48 2.40
CA GLU A 40 11.39 -27.09 1.18
C GLU A 40 9.87 -26.87 1.04
N PRO A 41 9.32 -26.70 -0.18
CA PRO A 41 7.88 -26.59 -0.39
C PRO A 41 7.16 -27.82 0.15
N GLN A 42 6.38 -27.64 1.22
CA GLN A 42 5.60 -28.69 1.85
C GLN A 42 4.22 -28.77 1.20
N GLU A 43 3.69 -29.99 1.07
CA GLU A 43 2.30 -30.22 0.71
C GLU A 43 1.44 -30.08 1.98
N TRP A 44 0.67 -29.01 2.04
CA TRP A 44 -0.37 -28.71 3.02
C TRP A 44 -1.73 -29.13 2.46
N GLU A 45 -2.70 -29.38 3.32
CA GLU A 45 -4.06 -29.71 2.93
C GLU A 45 -5.04 -28.80 3.68
N ASP A 46 -5.95 -28.19 2.92
CA ASP A 46 -7.06 -27.40 3.44
C ASP A 46 -8.16 -28.33 3.99
N ALA A 47 -9.05 -27.83 4.85
CA ALA A 47 -10.17 -28.61 5.42
C ALA A 47 -11.11 -29.18 4.34
N ASN A 48 -11.04 -28.63 3.13
CA ASN A 48 -11.75 -29.09 1.94
C ASN A 48 -11.02 -30.19 1.15
N GLY A 49 -9.89 -30.71 1.64
CA GLY A 49 -9.08 -31.74 0.98
C GLY A 49 -8.27 -31.24 -0.21
N LYS A 50 -8.04 -29.92 -0.29
CA LYS A 50 -7.26 -29.31 -1.38
C LYS A 50 -5.78 -29.29 -0.98
N ALA A 51 -4.95 -30.00 -1.73
CA ALA A 51 -3.50 -29.94 -1.58
C ALA A 51 -2.95 -28.57 -2.03
N ILE A 52 -2.13 -27.96 -1.17
CA ILE A 52 -1.51 -26.65 -1.32
C ILE A 52 0.00 -26.85 -1.15
N ARG A 53 0.79 -26.52 -2.17
CA ARG A 53 2.26 -26.53 -2.07
C ARG A 53 2.74 -25.17 -1.60
N ALA A 54 3.24 -25.10 -0.37
CA ALA A 54 3.71 -23.86 0.22
C ALA A 54 4.85 -24.08 1.21
N ARG A 55 5.68 -23.06 1.41
CA ARG A 55 6.75 -23.06 2.40
C ARG A 55 6.24 -22.51 3.73
N PHE A 56 6.61 -23.14 4.84
CA PHE A 56 6.33 -22.64 6.18
C PHE A 56 7.16 -21.38 6.46
N ILE A 57 6.53 -20.27 6.87
CA ILE A 57 7.27 -19.09 7.33
C ILE A 57 7.23 -19.00 8.85
N LYS A 58 6.03 -18.91 9.43
CA LYS A 58 5.83 -18.74 10.86
C LYS A 58 4.45 -19.19 11.32
N LEU A 59 4.34 -19.43 12.62
CA LEU A 59 3.08 -19.72 13.30
C LEU A 59 2.93 -18.74 14.47
N GLU A 60 1.93 -17.87 14.41
CA GLU A 60 1.59 -16.90 15.46
C GLU A 60 0.24 -17.27 16.07
N GLY A 61 0.28 -17.88 17.26
CA GLY A 61 -0.90 -18.37 17.96
C GLY A 61 -1.63 -19.45 17.16
N GLU A 62 -2.76 -19.08 16.55
CA GLU A 62 -3.60 -19.95 15.70
C GLU A 62 -3.52 -19.61 14.21
N THR A 63 -2.66 -18.66 13.82
CA THR A 63 -2.49 -18.24 12.43
C THR A 63 -1.15 -18.77 11.88
N LEU A 64 -1.24 -19.50 10.78
CA LEU A 64 -0.09 -20.00 10.04
C LEU A 64 0.18 -19.09 8.84
N THR A 65 1.39 -18.53 8.75
CA THR A 65 1.86 -17.81 7.55
C THR A 65 2.66 -18.76 6.66
N ILE A 66 2.18 -18.96 5.43
CA ILE A 66 2.83 -19.78 4.41
C ILE A 66 3.20 -18.95 3.18
N GLU A 67 4.28 -19.31 2.50
CA GLU A 67 4.68 -18.72 1.22
C GLU A 67 4.25 -19.64 0.08
N MET A 68 3.39 -19.16 -0.80
CA MET A 68 2.96 -19.86 -2.01
C MET A 68 3.25 -18.99 -3.22
N ASN A 69 3.99 -19.50 -4.20
CA ASN A 69 4.34 -18.79 -5.44
C ASN A 69 4.98 -17.40 -5.21
N GLY A 70 5.77 -17.25 -4.14
CA GLY A 70 6.41 -15.96 -3.78
C GLY A 70 5.48 -14.94 -3.12
N GLN A 71 4.27 -15.35 -2.72
CA GLN A 71 3.33 -14.54 -1.95
C GLN A 71 3.07 -15.17 -0.58
N ASN A 72 3.09 -14.33 0.46
CA ASN A 72 2.79 -14.73 1.83
C ASN A 72 1.28 -14.75 2.04
N PHE A 73 0.75 -15.86 2.54
CA PHE A 73 -0.65 -16.05 2.88
C PHE A 73 -0.79 -16.41 4.35
N ASP A 74 -1.67 -15.72 5.05
CA ASP A 74 -2.04 -16.01 6.43
C ASP A 74 -3.30 -16.88 6.45
N LEU A 75 -3.16 -18.12 6.92
CA LEU A 75 -4.24 -19.09 7.04
C LEU A 75 -4.47 -19.44 8.52
N PRO A 76 -5.71 -19.37 9.02
CA PRO A 76 -6.06 -19.90 10.33
C PRO A 76 -5.86 -21.42 10.35
N LEU A 77 -5.24 -21.96 11.42
CA LEU A 77 -5.06 -23.41 11.60
C LEU A 77 -6.39 -24.17 11.52
N ALA A 78 -7.49 -23.56 11.98
CA ALA A 78 -8.83 -24.14 11.91
C ALA A 78 -9.32 -24.44 10.47
N ARG A 79 -8.71 -23.81 9.46
CA ARG A 79 -9.01 -24.10 8.05
C ARG A 79 -8.15 -25.21 7.48
N LEU A 80 -7.10 -25.66 8.14
CA LEU A 80 -6.23 -26.72 7.64
C LEU A 80 -6.72 -28.10 8.11
N SER A 81 -6.33 -29.15 7.38
CA SER A 81 -6.54 -30.53 7.81
C SER A 81 -5.81 -30.81 9.14
N PRO A 82 -6.30 -31.75 9.97
CA PRO A 82 -5.65 -32.09 11.25
C PRO A 82 -4.16 -32.46 11.10
N ASP A 83 -3.81 -33.11 9.99
CA ASP A 83 -2.43 -33.51 9.68
C ASP A 83 -1.55 -32.30 9.37
N SER A 84 -2.07 -31.34 8.60
CA SER A 84 -1.40 -30.06 8.32
C SER A 84 -1.24 -29.20 9.57
N GLN A 85 -2.20 -29.25 10.49
CA GLN A 85 -2.09 -28.58 11.80
C GLN A 85 -0.98 -29.20 12.66
N ALA A 86 -0.88 -30.53 12.68
CA ALA A 86 0.19 -31.23 13.40
C ALA A 86 1.57 -30.89 12.81
N LEU A 87 1.68 -30.85 11.48
CA LEU A 87 2.90 -30.47 10.77
C LEU A 87 3.31 -29.03 11.08
N ALA A 88 2.37 -28.08 11.06
CA ALA A 88 2.62 -26.68 11.43
C ALA A 88 3.17 -26.56 12.86
N ARG A 89 2.59 -27.30 13.82
CA ARG A 89 3.05 -27.32 15.21
C ARG A 89 4.44 -27.93 15.36
N GLN A 90 4.75 -28.99 14.61
CA GLN A 90 6.08 -29.60 14.58
C GLN A 90 7.13 -28.64 14.01
N LEU A 91 6.81 -27.93 12.93
CA LEU A 91 7.70 -26.93 12.34
C LEU A 91 7.92 -25.73 13.26
N ALA A 92 6.87 -25.26 13.95
CA ALA A 92 6.94 -24.18 14.93
C ALA A 92 7.76 -24.57 16.18
N GLY A 93 7.58 -25.78 16.71
CA GLY A 93 8.30 -26.27 17.90
C GLY A 93 9.81 -26.39 17.71
N ASN A 94 10.27 -26.51 16.47
CA ASN A 94 11.69 -26.58 16.14
C ASN A 94 12.32 -25.19 15.85
N VAL A 95 11.59 -24.08 16.01
CA VAL A 95 12.13 -22.72 15.91
C VAL A 95 12.44 -22.18 17.30
N LYS A 96 13.74 -22.11 17.61
CA LYS A 96 14.26 -21.32 18.73
C LYS A 96 13.83 -19.86 18.50
N PRO A 97 13.08 -19.22 19.40
CA PRO A 97 12.60 -17.86 19.17
C PRO A 97 13.79 -16.90 19.16
N SER A 98 14.02 -16.21 18.04
CA SER A 98 14.85 -15.01 18.01
C SER A 98 13.98 -13.86 18.52
N PRO A 99 14.45 -13.07 19.51
CA PRO A 99 13.60 -12.09 20.18
C PRO A 99 13.60 -10.80 19.35
N ASP A 100 12.44 -10.40 18.85
CA ASP A 100 12.21 -9.00 18.51
C ASP A 100 10.87 -8.53 19.08
N LYS A 101 11.02 -7.87 20.24
CA LYS A 101 10.24 -6.73 20.74
C LYS A 101 8.75 -6.72 20.41
N THR A 102 7.98 -7.43 21.25
CA THR A 102 6.61 -7.03 21.57
C THR A 102 6.64 -6.25 22.89
N PRO A 103 6.19 -4.98 22.94
CA PRO A 103 5.93 -4.31 24.21
C PRO A 103 4.93 -5.12 25.02
N GLN A 104 5.31 -5.48 26.25
CA GLN A 104 4.47 -6.16 27.21
C GLN A 104 3.17 -5.38 27.43
N GLU A 105 2.04 -5.91 26.93
CA GLU A 105 0.72 -5.55 27.44
C GLU A 105 0.63 -6.03 28.89
N LYS A 106 0.88 -5.11 29.83
CA LYS A 106 0.41 -5.25 31.22
C LYS A 106 -1.12 -5.26 31.21
N PRO A 107 -1.77 -6.00 32.12
CA PRO A 107 -3.20 -6.30 32.03
C PRO A 107 -3.98 -4.99 32.07
N VAL A 108 -4.67 -4.69 30.98
CA VAL A 108 -5.51 -3.49 30.83
C VAL A 108 -6.70 -3.57 31.80
N ASP A 109 -7.05 -4.78 32.25
CA ASP A 109 -8.20 -5.07 33.10
C ASP A 109 -8.13 -4.39 34.48
N GLU A 110 -6.96 -4.28 35.12
CA GLU A 110 -6.84 -3.59 36.42
C GLU A 110 -6.92 -2.06 36.31
N LYS A 111 -6.55 -1.50 35.16
CA LYS A 111 -6.65 -0.05 34.94
C LYS A 111 -8.07 0.37 34.57
N ILE A 112 -8.79 -0.49 33.84
CA ILE A 112 -10.19 -0.24 33.50
C ILE A 112 -11.05 -0.31 34.77
N THR A 113 -10.82 -1.29 35.66
CA THR A 113 -11.57 -1.37 36.93
C THR A 113 -11.32 -0.17 37.84
N LYS A 114 -10.09 0.34 37.91
CA LYS A 114 -9.75 1.54 38.69
C LYS A 114 -10.25 2.85 38.07
N ALA A 115 -10.45 2.90 36.75
CA ALA A 115 -11.04 4.05 36.07
C ALA A 115 -12.57 4.09 36.18
N MET A 116 -13.23 2.95 36.36
CA MET A 116 -14.69 2.88 36.57
C MET A 116 -15.10 3.24 38.01
N GLU A 117 -14.17 3.22 38.97
CA GLU A 117 -14.39 3.59 40.37
C GLU A 117 -14.36 5.11 40.61
N ASN A 118 -13.60 5.84 39.79
CA ASN A 118 -13.60 7.30 39.78
C ASN A 118 -14.72 7.74 38.83
N GLY A 119 -15.66 8.56 39.32
CA GLY A 119 -16.82 9.02 38.55
C GLY A 119 -16.47 9.72 37.21
N PRO A 120 -17.47 10.20 36.45
CA PRO A 120 -17.25 10.76 35.12
C PRO A 120 -16.12 11.80 35.12
N PRO A 121 -15.10 11.66 34.27
CA PRO A 121 -13.95 12.55 34.28
C PRO A 121 -14.38 13.99 33.98
N ASP A 122 -13.83 14.95 34.72
CA ASP A 122 -14.11 16.37 34.52
C ASP A 122 -13.68 16.79 33.11
N GLN A 123 -14.38 17.76 32.50
CA GLN A 123 -14.11 18.20 31.11
C GLN A 123 -12.66 18.70 30.93
N ALA A 124 -12.07 19.24 32.01
CA ALA A 124 -10.69 19.67 32.05
C ALA A 124 -9.71 18.48 31.92
N GLU A 125 -9.99 17.36 32.59
CA GLU A 125 -9.17 16.14 32.54
C GLU A 125 -9.24 15.48 31.16
N ILE A 126 -10.43 15.47 30.55
CA ILE A 126 -10.63 14.99 29.18
C ILE A 126 -9.79 15.83 28.20
N THR A 127 -9.82 17.15 28.35
CA THR A 127 -9.06 18.08 27.49
C THR A 127 -7.55 17.90 27.67
N LEU A 128 -7.09 17.71 28.90
CA LEU A 128 -5.69 17.47 29.21
C LEU A 128 -5.21 16.14 28.60
N ALA A 129 -5.97 15.07 28.77
CA ALA A 129 -5.67 13.76 28.20
C ALA A 129 -5.64 13.79 26.66
N LEU A 130 -6.56 14.54 26.03
CA LEU A 130 -6.58 14.72 24.58
C LEU A 130 -5.32 15.45 24.09
N ASN A 131 -4.92 16.52 24.79
CA ASN A 131 -3.72 17.28 24.45
C ASN A 131 -2.45 16.43 24.62
N GLN A 132 -2.36 15.65 25.70
CA GLN A 132 -1.27 14.70 25.93
C GLN A 132 -1.19 13.64 24.83
N ALA A 133 -2.34 13.10 24.41
CA ALA A 133 -2.40 12.15 23.29
C ALA A 133 -1.93 12.79 21.98
N VAL A 134 -2.35 14.02 21.69
CA VAL A 134 -1.90 14.75 20.49
C VAL A 134 -0.39 15.00 20.51
N GLU A 135 0.17 15.40 21.65
CA GLU A 135 1.63 15.57 21.76
C GLU A 135 2.38 14.24 21.64
N TYR A 136 1.85 13.16 22.20
CA TYR A 136 2.39 11.82 22.02
C TYR A 136 2.47 11.43 20.54
N PHE A 137 1.40 11.59 19.76
CA PHE A 137 1.42 11.29 18.32
C PHE A 137 2.37 12.22 17.53
N ARG A 138 2.47 13.49 17.91
CA ARG A 138 3.44 14.42 17.29
C ARG A 138 4.89 14.04 17.57
N THR A 139 5.19 13.62 18.80
CA THR A 139 6.55 13.17 19.17
C THR A 139 6.91 11.85 18.51
N LEU A 140 5.95 10.93 18.37
CA LEU A 140 6.13 9.71 17.58
C LEU A 140 6.42 10.04 16.10
N GLY A 141 5.61 10.91 15.48
CA GLY A 141 5.83 11.32 14.09
C GLY A 141 7.13 12.08 13.84
N ALA A 142 7.65 12.81 14.84
CA ALA A 142 8.94 13.48 14.74
C ALA A 142 10.14 12.52 14.89
N LYS A 143 9.96 11.37 15.56
CA LYS A 143 10.97 10.33 15.74
C LYS A 143 10.94 9.26 14.64
N ASP A 144 9.87 9.23 13.85
CA ASP A 144 9.68 8.31 12.73
C ASP A 144 10.41 8.83 11.47
N GLU A 145 11.74 8.65 11.44
CA GLU A 145 12.55 8.95 10.26
C GLU A 145 12.29 7.99 9.08
N GLU A 146 11.66 6.83 9.36
CA GLU A 146 11.38 5.75 8.40
C GLU A 146 10.01 5.86 7.73
N GLY A 147 9.11 6.72 8.23
CA GLY A 147 7.79 6.96 7.65
C GLY A 147 6.83 5.77 7.80
N LEU A 148 6.79 5.13 8.97
CA LEU A 148 5.80 4.09 9.25
C LEU A 148 4.40 4.67 9.54
N PHE A 149 4.28 5.93 9.96
CA PHE A 149 2.97 6.57 10.19
C PHE A 149 2.32 7.10 8.89
N TYR A 150 3.13 7.40 7.87
CA TYR A 150 2.71 7.71 6.50
C TYR A 150 3.72 7.10 5.53
N PRO A 151 3.30 6.30 4.52
CA PRO A 151 4.25 5.66 3.61
C PRO A 151 5.25 6.70 3.09
N PRO A 152 6.56 6.41 3.16
CA PRO A 152 7.58 7.41 2.86
C PRO A 152 7.33 7.97 1.46
N ILE A 153 7.11 9.28 1.35
CA ILE A 153 6.97 9.96 0.06
C ILE A 153 8.34 9.90 -0.60
N ARG A 154 8.58 8.85 -1.39
CA ARG A 154 9.82 8.67 -2.17
C ARG A 154 9.95 9.84 -3.16
N LYS A 155 10.62 10.91 -2.76
CA LYS A 155 10.95 12.04 -3.64
C LYS A 155 12.26 11.69 -4.34
N ARG A 156 12.17 11.23 -5.60
CA ARG A 156 13.39 10.99 -6.38
C ARG A 156 14.22 12.27 -6.48
N LYS A 157 15.51 12.20 -6.18
CA LYS A 157 16.44 13.34 -6.33
C LYS A 157 16.84 13.51 -7.79
N VAL A 158 16.90 14.74 -8.28
CA VAL A 158 17.49 15.05 -9.60
C VAL A 158 19.00 14.87 -9.49
N ILE A 159 19.55 13.87 -10.17
CA ILE A 159 20.98 13.53 -10.17
C ILE A 159 21.69 14.18 -11.36
N GLY A 160 20.97 14.43 -12.44
CA GLY A 160 21.53 15.07 -13.63
C GLY A 160 20.44 15.52 -14.58
N HIS A 161 20.82 15.86 -15.80
CA HIS A 161 19.87 16.16 -16.86
C HIS A 161 20.32 15.46 -18.14
N VAL A 162 19.35 15.05 -18.95
CA VAL A 162 19.56 14.46 -20.27
C VAL A 162 18.98 15.43 -21.30
N ASP A 163 19.77 15.75 -22.30
CA ASP A 163 19.33 16.55 -23.43
C ASP A 163 18.52 15.67 -24.38
N LYS A 164 17.29 16.09 -24.66
CA LYS A 164 16.37 15.40 -25.57
C LYS A 164 16.01 16.34 -26.71
N THR A 165 16.38 15.96 -27.92
CA THR A 165 15.94 16.66 -29.13
C THR A 165 14.45 16.40 -29.36
N VAL A 166 13.69 17.47 -29.54
CA VAL A 166 12.26 17.44 -29.82
C VAL A 166 11.99 18.26 -31.07
N THR A 167 11.26 17.67 -32.01
CA THR A 167 10.83 18.30 -33.24
C THR A 167 9.52 19.06 -33.07
N TYR A 168 9.43 20.19 -33.76
CA TYR A 168 8.33 21.14 -33.71
C TYR A 168 7.91 21.56 -35.12
N ARG A 169 6.61 21.76 -35.29
CA ARG A 169 6.02 22.40 -36.47
C ARG A 169 5.53 23.80 -36.09
N LYS A 170 5.80 24.79 -36.94
CA LYS A 170 5.28 26.15 -36.78
C LYS A 170 3.88 26.21 -37.37
N ILE A 171 2.90 26.58 -36.54
CA ILE A 171 1.50 26.71 -36.92
C ILE A 171 1.04 28.12 -36.60
N VAL A 172 0.25 28.71 -37.49
CA VAL A 172 -0.40 30.00 -37.26
C VAL A 172 -1.75 29.74 -36.60
N VAL A 173 -1.91 30.15 -35.34
CA VAL A 173 -3.16 30.01 -34.59
C VAL A 173 -3.85 31.36 -34.52
N GLN A 174 -5.14 31.41 -34.85
CA GLN A 174 -5.96 32.59 -34.69
C GLN A 174 -6.41 32.72 -33.24
N ILE A 175 -5.90 33.73 -32.53
CA ILE A 175 -6.23 33.96 -31.12
C ILE A 175 -7.26 35.10 -31.03
N PRO A 176 -8.36 34.92 -30.29
CA PRO A 176 -9.36 35.95 -30.12
C PRO A 176 -8.76 37.16 -29.38
N VAL A 177 -9.04 38.35 -29.92
CA VAL A 177 -8.70 39.64 -29.32
C VAL A 177 -9.96 40.19 -28.66
N PHE A 178 -9.85 40.53 -27.38
CA PHE A 178 -10.94 41.10 -26.59
C PHE A 178 -10.65 42.57 -26.27
N GLU A 179 -11.70 43.38 -26.26
CA GLU A 179 -11.65 44.71 -25.66
C GLU A 179 -11.55 44.60 -24.14
N TRP A 180 -10.92 45.59 -23.49
CA TRP A 180 -10.82 45.64 -22.03
C TRP A 180 -11.41 46.94 -21.54
N THR A 181 -12.37 46.86 -20.63
CA THR A 181 -12.96 48.03 -19.98
C THR A 181 -12.51 48.08 -18.52
N THR A 182 -12.30 49.27 -17.99
CA THR A 182 -11.95 49.46 -16.58
C THR A 182 -13.23 49.74 -15.80
N THR A 183 -13.59 48.85 -14.89
CA THR A 183 -14.76 49.02 -14.01
C THR A 183 -14.31 49.11 -12.56
N THR A 184 -14.82 50.08 -11.83
CA THR A 184 -14.53 50.25 -10.40
C THR A 184 -15.35 49.25 -9.59
N LYS A 185 -14.69 48.33 -8.89
CA LYS A 185 -15.34 47.37 -7.98
C LYS A 185 -15.01 47.72 -6.53
N GLU A 186 -16.00 47.58 -5.66
CA GLU A 186 -15.79 47.67 -4.22
C GLU A 186 -15.24 46.32 -3.71
N VAL A 187 -14.00 46.35 -3.23
CA VAL A 187 -13.34 45.17 -2.66
C VAL A 187 -13.02 45.45 -1.20
N ILE A 188 -13.33 44.51 -0.33
CA ILE A 188 -12.95 44.59 1.08
C ILE A 188 -11.45 44.35 1.17
N ARG A 189 -10.69 45.38 1.55
CA ARG A 189 -9.25 45.28 1.77
C ARG A 189 -8.90 45.66 3.20
N ASN A 190 -7.84 45.05 3.70
CA ASN A 190 -7.22 45.49 4.94
C ASN A 190 -6.46 46.78 4.65
N VAL A 191 -6.99 47.90 5.12
CA VAL A 191 -6.39 49.22 4.97
C VAL A 191 -5.69 49.57 6.28
N LYS A 192 -4.49 50.15 6.18
CA LYS A 192 -3.79 50.73 7.34
C LYS A 192 -4.55 51.99 7.75
N VAL A 193 -5.00 52.05 8.99
CA VAL A 193 -5.67 53.22 9.54
C VAL A 193 -4.79 53.76 10.68
N GLY A 194 -4.27 54.98 10.50
CA GLY A 194 -3.38 55.66 11.45
C GLY A 194 -2.02 56.00 10.84
N ASP A 195 -1.58 57.24 11.05
CA ASP A 195 -0.28 57.79 10.58
C ASP A 195 0.75 57.89 11.72
N SER A 196 0.40 57.43 12.93
CA SER A 196 1.29 57.44 14.09
C SER A 196 2.13 56.15 14.13
N GLY A 197 3.46 56.31 14.09
CA GLY A 197 4.45 55.25 13.92
C GLY A 197 4.53 54.16 15.01
N ALA A 198 3.57 54.08 15.93
CA ALA A 198 3.59 53.12 17.04
C ALA A 198 2.66 51.91 16.84
N VAL A 199 1.50 52.05 16.18
CA VAL A 199 0.55 50.92 16.01
C VAL A 199 -0.23 51.03 14.71
N THR A 200 0.10 50.20 13.71
CA THR A 200 -0.74 50.04 12.52
C THR A 200 -1.86 49.04 12.76
N VAL A 201 -3.09 49.52 12.86
CA VAL A 201 -4.29 48.65 12.86
C VAL A 201 -4.75 48.42 11.41
N LYS A 202 -4.85 47.15 11.01
CA LYS A 202 -5.39 46.76 9.71
C LYS A 202 -6.90 46.55 9.84
N LYS A 203 -7.70 47.46 9.26
CA LYS A 203 -9.16 47.36 9.27
C LYS A 203 -9.68 46.93 7.90
N LYS A 204 -10.64 46.00 7.88
CA LYS A 204 -11.38 45.63 6.66
C LYS A 204 -12.28 46.80 6.25
N MET A 205 -11.98 47.43 5.12
CA MET A 205 -12.76 48.54 4.55
C MET A 205 -13.13 48.24 3.11
N LYS A 206 -14.28 48.73 2.66
CA LYS A 206 -14.67 48.71 1.24
C LYS A 206 -13.83 49.74 0.50
N VAL A 207 -12.96 49.27 -0.39
CA VAL A 207 -12.11 50.14 -1.21
C VAL A 207 -12.52 49.99 -2.67
N LYS A 208 -12.75 51.11 -3.33
CA LYS A 208 -13.01 51.17 -4.77
C LYS A 208 -11.70 50.92 -5.53
N VAL A 209 -11.65 49.86 -6.32
CA VAL A 209 -10.46 49.47 -7.10
C VAL A 209 -10.83 49.41 -8.58
N PRO A 210 -10.08 50.06 -9.48
CA PRO A 210 -10.25 49.87 -10.91
C PRO A 210 -9.82 48.45 -11.28
N VAL A 211 -10.75 47.67 -11.81
CA VAL A 211 -10.49 46.31 -12.29
C VAL A 211 -10.69 46.29 -13.80
N ARG A 212 -9.72 45.77 -14.53
CA ARG A 212 -9.85 45.54 -15.99
C ARG A 212 -10.72 44.32 -16.20
N VAL A 213 -11.88 44.52 -16.79
CA VAL A 213 -12.83 43.48 -17.14
C VAL A 213 -12.69 43.18 -18.64
N ARG A 214 -12.67 41.90 -18.99
CA ARG A 214 -12.64 41.44 -20.39
C ARG A 214 -14.03 41.68 -21.00
N GLY A 215 -14.10 42.47 -22.06
CA GLY A 215 -15.32 42.77 -22.81
C GLY A 215 -15.55 41.80 -23.97
N LYS A 216 -16.24 42.26 -25.03
CA LYS A 216 -16.58 41.43 -26.19
C LYS A 216 -15.33 41.08 -27.01
N GLN A 217 -15.42 39.98 -27.75
CA GLN A 217 -14.39 39.62 -28.73
C GLN A 217 -14.49 40.55 -29.93
N THR A 218 -13.45 41.33 -30.17
CA THR A 218 -13.38 42.34 -31.24
C THR A 218 -12.84 41.76 -32.54
N GLY A 219 -12.09 40.65 -32.49
CA GLY A 219 -11.56 40.00 -33.68
C GLY A 219 -10.66 38.80 -33.36
N THR A 220 -9.88 38.36 -34.35
CA THR A 220 -8.82 37.38 -34.17
C THR A 220 -7.51 37.93 -34.71
N ARG A 221 -6.38 37.56 -34.08
CA ARG A 221 -5.05 37.88 -34.61
C ARG A 221 -4.28 36.58 -34.86
N PRO A 222 -3.52 36.48 -35.97
CA PRO A 222 -2.64 35.35 -36.20
C PRO A 222 -1.47 35.40 -35.20
N GLN A 223 -1.18 34.28 -34.56
CA GLN A 223 0.00 34.11 -33.72
C GLN A 223 0.73 32.83 -34.09
N ASN A 224 2.03 32.96 -34.33
CA ASN A 224 2.91 31.82 -34.55
C ASN A 224 3.05 31.03 -33.24
N ARG A 225 2.73 29.74 -33.29
CA ARG A 225 2.91 28.80 -32.19
C ARG A 225 3.73 27.62 -32.67
N LEU A 226 4.74 27.24 -31.88
CA LEU A 226 5.45 25.98 -32.08
C LEU A 226 4.68 24.88 -31.38
N VAL A 227 4.25 23.88 -32.14
CA VAL A 227 3.56 22.69 -31.63
C VAL A 227 4.48 21.50 -31.83
N ARG A 228 4.61 20.67 -30.80
CA ARG A 228 5.44 19.47 -30.86
C ARG A 228 4.84 18.50 -31.87
N ASP A 229 5.65 18.06 -32.82
CA ASP A 229 5.24 17.18 -33.91
C ASP A 229 6.45 16.35 -34.32
N SER A 230 6.31 15.02 -34.39
CA SER A 230 7.41 14.12 -34.77
C SER A 230 7.95 14.45 -36.16
N ASN A 231 7.08 14.91 -37.06
CA ASN A 231 7.41 15.29 -38.44
C ASN A 231 7.68 16.80 -38.58
N GLY A 232 7.95 17.49 -37.47
CA GLY A 232 8.26 18.91 -37.46
C GLY A 232 9.67 19.20 -37.97
N THR A 233 9.84 20.24 -38.77
CA THR A 233 11.13 20.64 -39.35
C THR A 233 12.03 21.40 -38.36
N ILE A 234 11.48 21.91 -37.25
CA ILE A 234 12.22 22.73 -36.28
C ILE A 234 12.64 21.84 -35.11
N GLU A 235 13.93 21.64 -34.94
CA GLU A 235 14.48 20.90 -33.79
C GLU A 235 14.79 21.84 -32.63
N ARG A 236 14.45 21.40 -31.40
CA ARG A 236 14.81 22.09 -30.16
C ARG A 236 15.29 21.09 -29.13
N ILE A 237 16.38 21.42 -28.46
CA ILE A 237 16.94 20.59 -27.38
C ILE A 237 16.26 20.97 -26.07
N HIS A 238 15.71 19.96 -25.38
CA HIS A 238 15.10 20.09 -24.06
C HIS A 238 15.93 19.35 -23.02
N LYS A 239 16.32 20.08 -21.97
CA LYS A 239 17.05 19.51 -20.83
C LYS A 239 16.05 18.88 -19.85
N ILE A 240 16.00 17.56 -19.79
CA ILE A 240 15.07 16.80 -18.95
C ILE A 240 15.81 16.30 -17.70
N PRO A 241 15.28 16.53 -16.49
CA PRO A 241 15.92 16.04 -15.26
C PRO A 241 15.97 14.50 -15.24
N LYS A 242 17.14 13.96 -14.94
CA LYS A 242 17.35 12.55 -14.63
C LYS A 242 17.24 12.36 -13.13
N TYR A 243 16.19 11.65 -12.74
CA TYR A 243 15.93 11.29 -11.36
C TYR A 243 16.65 9.99 -11.02
N GLY A 244 17.28 9.91 -9.85
CA GLY A 244 17.82 8.64 -9.34
C GLY A 244 17.19 8.21 -8.03
N PRO A 245 17.77 7.19 -7.36
CA PRO A 245 17.19 6.64 -6.15
C PRO A 245 17.10 7.74 -5.09
N GLY A 246 15.91 7.85 -4.50
CA GLY A 246 15.60 8.75 -3.39
C GLY A 246 15.11 7.92 -2.21
#